data_AF-A0A7K3HGY2-F1
#
_entry.id   AF-A0A7K3HGY2-F1
#
_cell.length_a   1.000
_cell.length_b   1.000
_cell.length_c   1.000
_cell.angle_alpha   90.00
_cell.angle_beta   90.00
_cell.angle_gamma   90.00
#
_symmetry.space_group_name_H-M   'P 1'
#
loop_
_entity.id
_entity.type
_entity.pdbx_description
1 polymer ?
#
loop_
_entity_poly.entity_id
_entity_poly.type
_entity_poly.pdbx_seq_one_letter_code
_entity_poly.pdbx_strand_id
1 'polypeptide(L)'
;MPTARESLLDAAFAALSGRPWPGVRMVDVAVAARVSRQTLYNEFGSKDGLARALVRREVDRYLAGVRHALAGPPPGEPGERLAAVADWTARTARHNPLVRAALTGCWGERLPRPPRASAGPNPGPYVPAQRRA
;
A
#
# COMPACT_ATOMS: atom_id res chain seq x y z
N MET A 1 -12.19 -1.29 -19.26
CA MET A 1 -11.38 -0.05 -19.35
C MET A 1 -11.09 0.42 -17.94
N PRO A 2 -9.84 0.74 -17.57
CA PRO A 2 -9.53 1.28 -16.25
C PRO A 2 -10.26 2.61 -16.04
N THR A 3 -10.74 2.83 -14.82
CA THR A 3 -11.33 4.11 -14.42
C THR A 3 -10.29 5.22 -14.46
N ALA A 4 -10.72 6.48 -14.56
CA ALA A 4 -9.81 7.63 -14.50
C ALA A 4 -8.92 7.60 -13.23
N ARG A 5 -9.52 7.21 -12.11
CA ARG A 5 -8.83 7.02 -10.83
C ARG A 5 -7.76 5.93 -10.89
N GLU A 6 -8.04 4.78 -11.50
CA GLU A 6 -7.07 3.70 -11.67
C GLU A 6 -5.90 4.11 -12.55
N SER A 7 -6.18 4.72 -13.71
CA SER A 7 -5.16 5.24 -14.63
C SER A 7 -4.24 6.26 -13.96
N LEU A 8 -4.81 7.14 -13.13
CA LEU A 8 -4.04 8.11 -12.34
C LEU A 8 -3.12 7.44 -11.30
N LEU A 9 -3.63 6.43 -10.59
CA LEU A 9 -2.84 5.71 -9.60
C LEU A 9 -1.76 4.84 -10.26
N ASP A 10 -2.02 4.27 -11.44
CA ASP A 10 -1.01 3.54 -12.23
C ASP A 10 0.10 4.48 -12.73
N ALA A 11 -0.26 5.65 -13.26
CA ALA A 11 0.71 6.67 -13.66
C ALA A 11 1.55 7.18 -12.47
N ALA A 12 0.91 7.41 -11.31
CA ALA A 12 1.60 7.82 -10.10
C ALA A 12 2.56 6.74 -9.58
N PHE A 13 2.16 5.47 -9.64
CA PHE A 13 3.03 4.34 -9.27
C PHE A 13 4.24 4.24 -10.21
N ALA A 14 4.01 4.29 -11.52
CA ALA A 14 5.07 4.23 -12.53
C ALA A 14 6.10 5.37 -12.37
N ALA A 15 5.65 6.56 -11.94
CA ALA A 15 6.55 7.68 -11.70
C ALA A 15 7.60 7.42 -10.59
N LEU A 16 7.30 6.54 -9.63
CA LEU A 16 8.24 6.18 -8.55
C LEU A 16 9.49 5.46 -9.06
N SER A 17 9.41 4.79 -10.21
CA SER A 17 10.56 4.13 -10.84
C SER A 17 11.55 5.14 -11.42
N GLY A 18 11.05 6.27 -11.93
CA GLY A 18 11.90 7.28 -12.59
C GLY A 18 12.45 8.36 -11.66
N ARG A 19 11.73 8.70 -10.58
CA ARG A 19 12.11 9.83 -9.72
C ARG A 19 11.59 9.70 -8.28
N PRO A 20 12.23 10.35 -7.29
CA PRO A 20 11.73 10.39 -5.92
C PRO A 20 10.39 11.13 -5.83
N TRP A 21 9.52 10.73 -4.89
CA TRP A 21 8.18 11.30 -4.71
C TRP A 21 8.14 12.84 -4.61
N PRO A 22 9.04 13.52 -3.87
CA PRO A 22 9.07 14.99 -3.88
C PRO A 22 9.17 15.60 -5.28
N GLY A 23 9.88 14.95 -6.22
CA GLY A 23 10.01 15.37 -7.62
C GLY A 23 8.86 14.96 -8.55
N VAL A 24 7.89 14.16 -8.09
CA VAL A 24 6.69 13.81 -8.87
C VAL A 24 5.74 15.00 -8.91
N ARG A 25 5.39 15.47 -10.12
CA ARG A 25 4.46 16.59 -10.30
C ARG A 25 3.08 16.08 -10.66
N MET A 26 2.04 16.69 -10.08
CA MET A 26 0.64 16.35 -10.36
C MET A 26 0.31 16.45 -11.86
N VAL A 27 0.82 17.48 -12.54
CA VAL A 27 0.62 17.64 -13.99
C VAL A 27 1.20 16.49 -14.81
N ASP A 28 2.39 15.99 -14.44
CA ASP A 28 3.03 14.88 -15.16
C ASP A 28 2.22 13.58 -15.01
N VAL A 29 1.62 13.37 -13.84
CA VAL A 29 0.74 12.22 -13.56
C VAL A 29 -0.54 12.31 -14.40
N ALA A 30 -1.19 13.48 -14.46
CA ALA A 30 -2.39 13.68 -15.28
C ALA A 30 -2.11 13.42 -16.78
N VAL A 31 -0.99 13.95 -17.29
CA VAL A 31 -0.57 13.76 -18.68
C VAL A 31 -0.31 12.28 -18.97
N ALA A 32 0.44 11.60 -18.11
CA ALA A 32 0.73 10.17 -18.27
C ALA A 32 -0.54 9.31 -18.22
N ALA A 33 -1.51 9.67 -17.37
CA ALA A 33 -2.81 9.00 -17.27
C ALA A 33 -3.81 9.41 -18.36
N ARG A 34 -3.45 10.36 -19.24
CA ARG A 34 -4.32 10.91 -20.30
C ARG A 34 -5.64 11.48 -19.77
N VAL A 35 -5.59 12.13 -18.61
CA VAL A 35 -6.74 12.81 -18.00
C VAL A 35 -6.43 14.28 -17.77
N SER A 36 -7.49 15.10 -17.63
CA SER A 36 -7.30 16.52 -17.36
C SER A 36 -6.71 16.75 -15.96
N ARG A 37 -5.97 17.85 -15.79
CA ARG A 37 -5.50 18.28 -14.47
C ARG A 37 -6.66 18.46 -13.49
N GLN A 38 -7.77 19.04 -13.95
CA GLN A 38 -8.96 19.26 -13.14
C GLN A 38 -9.53 17.94 -12.62
N THR A 39 -9.61 16.90 -13.46
CA THR A 39 -10.03 15.56 -13.04
C THR A 39 -9.13 15.02 -11.94
N LEU A 40 -7.81 15.13 -12.09
CA LEU A 40 -6.86 14.67 -11.07
C LEU A 40 -7.04 15.40 -9.73
N TYR A 41 -7.21 16.73 -9.77
CA TYR A 41 -7.46 17.51 -8.55
C TYR A 41 -8.83 17.22 -7.95
N ASN A 42 -9.85 16.94 -8.74
CA ASN A 42 -11.17 16.53 -8.24
C ASN A 42 -11.11 15.16 -7.55
N GLU A 43 -10.36 14.21 -8.10
CA GLU A 43 -10.24 12.85 -7.56
C GLU A 43 -9.42 12.79 -6.27
N PHE A 44 -8.34 13.58 -6.17
CA PHE A 44 -7.36 13.44 -5.08
C PHE A 44 -7.18 14.69 -4.22
N GLY A 45 -7.64 15.85 -4.67
CA GLY A 45 -7.51 17.15 -3.99
C GLY A 45 -6.08 17.71 -3.99
N SER A 46 -5.10 16.92 -3.57
CA SER A 46 -3.70 17.35 -3.42
C SER A 46 -2.73 16.20 -3.70
N LYS A 47 -1.43 16.54 -3.81
CA LYS A 47 -0.37 15.54 -3.96
C LYS A 47 -0.35 14.56 -2.79
N ASP A 48 -0.65 15.03 -1.58
CA ASP A 48 -0.77 14.16 -0.41
C ASP A 48 -2.01 13.27 -0.46
N GLY A 49 -3.11 13.75 -1.05
CA GLY A 49 -4.29 12.92 -1.31
C GLY A 49 -3.98 11.79 -2.30
N LEU A 50 -3.25 12.11 -3.37
CA LEU A 50 -2.79 11.11 -4.33
C LEU A 50 -1.82 10.11 -3.68
N ALA A 51 -0.87 10.58 -2.88
CA ALA A 51 0.04 9.73 -2.10
C ALA A 51 -0.71 8.74 -1.22
N ARG A 52 -1.68 9.21 -0.44
CA ARG A 52 -2.50 8.37 0.44
C ARG A 52 -3.30 7.34 -0.35
N ALA A 53 -3.95 7.76 -1.44
CA ALA A 53 -4.73 6.86 -2.29
C ALA A 53 -3.86 5.78 -2.94
N LEU A 54 -2.65 6.15 -3.37
CA LEU A 54 -1.68 5.23 -3.95
C LEU A 54 -1.21 4.18 -2.94
N VAL A 55 -0.76 4.60 -1.76
CA VAL A 55 -0.35 3.68 -0.69
C VAL A 55 -1.50 2.75 -0.30
N ARG A 56 -2.71 3.30 -0.13
CA ARG A 56 -3.89 2.53 0.21
C ARG A 56 -4.18 1.45 -0.82
N ARG A 57 -4.14 1.79 -2.12
CA ARG A 57 -4.36 0.82 -3.20
C ARG A 57 -3.37 -0.34 -3.15
N GLU A 58 -2.08 -0.06 -2.96
CA GLU A 58 -1.07 -1.13 -2.93
C GLU A 58 -1.20 -2.02 -1.68
N VAL A 59 -1.57 -1.45 -0.54
CA VAL A 59 -1.87 -2.22 0.68
C VAL A 59 -3.12 -3.08 0.50
N ASP A 60 -4.19 -2.54 -0.10
CA ASP A 60 -5.43 -3.28 -0.35
C ASP A 60 -5.18 -4.45 -1.32
N ARG A 61 -4.36 -4.25 -2.36
CA ARG A 61 -3.91 -5.32 -3.28
C ARG A 61 -3.09 -6.39 -2.56
N TYR A 62 -2.17 -5.99 -1.70
CA TYR A 62 -1.40 -6.92 -0.86
C TYR A 62 -2.32 -7.78 0.02
N LEU A 63 -3.28 -7.16 0.73
CA LEU A 63 -4.22 -7.86 1.61
C LEU A 63 -5.16 -8.79 0.82
N ALA A 64 -5.53 -8.43 -0.41
CA ALA A 64 -6.29 -9.32 -1.29
C ALA A 64 -5.50 -10.58 -1.63
N GLY A 65 -4.20 -10.46 -1.92
CA GLY A 65 -3.34 -11.62 -2.15
C GLY A 65 -3.13 -12.48 -0.90
N VAL A 66 -3.03 -11.88 0.29
CA VAL A 66 -2.99 -12.63 1.56
C VAL A 66 -4.28 -13.44 1.75
N ARG A 67 -5.45 -12.83 1.53
CA ARG A 67 -6.74 -13.53 1.59
C ARG A 67 -6.80 -14.69 0.60
N HIS A 68 -6.29 -14.49 -0.61
CA HIS A 68 -6.24 -15.55 -1.63
C HIS A 68 -5.32 -16.71 -1.22
N ALA A 69 -4.12 -16.41 -0.70
CA ALA A 69 -3.18 -17.43 -0.21
C ALA A 69 -3.76 -18.24 0.96
N LEU A 70 -4.51 -17.59 1.86
CA LEU A 70 -5.23 -18.26 2.95
C LEU A 70 -6.41 -19.10 2.48
N ALA A 71 -7.05 -18.72 1.36
CA ALA A 71 -8.20 -19.42 0.80
C ALA A 71 -7.82 -20.56 -0.17
N GLY A 72 -6.55 -21.01 -0.17
CA GLY A 72 -6.03 -22.05 -1.06
C GLY A 72 -6.88 -23.34 -1.12
N PRO A 73 -6.65 -24.20 -2.13
CA PRO A 73 -7.55 -25.32 -2.43
C PRO A 73 -7.75 -26.25 -1.22
N PRO A 74 -9.00 -26.63 -0.91
CA PRO A 74 -9.26 -27.61 0.14
C PRO A 74 -8.88 -29.03 -0.32
N PRO A 75 -8.36 -29.91 0.57
CA PRO A 75 -7.96 -29.67 1.95
C PRO A 75 -6.45 -29.41 2.05
N GLY A 76 -6.00 -28.15 1.96
CA GLY A 76 -4.60 -27.81 2.28
C GLY A 76 -4.32 -27.87 3.78
N GLU A 77 -3.10 -28.24 4.17
CA GLU A 77 -2.66 -28.21 5.56
C GLU A 77 -2.49 -26.76 6.07
N PRO A 78 -2.78 -26.44 7.34
CA PRO A 78 -2.57 -25.09 7.87
C PRO A 78 -1.16 -24.54 7.67
N GLY A 79 -0.14 -25.40 7.75
CA GLY A 79 1.26 -25.02 7.52
C GLY A 79 1.53 -24.58 6.09
N GLU A 80 0.93 -25.22 5.10
CA GLU A 80 1.07 -24.88 3.69
C GLU A 80 0.45 -23.52 3.37
N ARG A 81 -0.72 -23.22 3.96
CA ARG A 81 -1.35 -21.90 3.85
C ARG A 81 -0.48 -20.80 4.43
N LEU A 82 0.15 -21.03 5.59
CA LEU A 82 1.07 -20.07 6.20
C LEU A 82 2.31 -19.86 5.33
N ALA A 83 2.89 -20.94 4.79
CA ALA A 83 4.01 -20.85 3.86
C ALA A 83 3.64 -20.06 2.60
N ALA A 84 2.45 -20.27 2.03
CA ALA A 84 1.96 -19.54 0.87
C ALA A 84 1.79 -18.04 1.15
N VAL A 85 1.28 -17.67 2.33
CA VAL A 85 1.20 -16.26 2.76
C VAL A 85 2.60 -15.66 2.92
N ALA A 86 3.52 -16.35 3.59
CA ALA A 86 4.88 -15.87 3.78
C ALA A 86 5.59 -15.63 2.44
N ASP A 87 5.43 -16.55 1.49
CA ASP A 87 5.98 -16.47 0.14
C ASP A 87 5.34 -15.34 -0.69
N TRP A 88 4.01 -15.19 -0.63
CA TRP A 88 3.30 -14.03 -1.20
C TRP A 88 3.82 -12.70 -0.65
N THR A 89 3.97 -12.59 0.68
CA THR A 89 4.46 -11.39 1.34
C THR A 89 5.89 -11.08 0.94
N ALA A 90 6.78 -12.08 0.93
CA ALA A 90 8.17 -11.92 0.53
C ALA A 90 8.30 -11.46 -0.93
N ARG A 91 7.57 -12.08 -1.86
CA ARG A 91 7.54 -11.66 -3.27
C ARG A 91 7.01 -10.24 -3.43
N THR A 92 5.88 -9.94 -2.82
CA THR A 92 5.23 -8.62 -2.97
C THR A 92 6.12 -7.51 -2.41
N ALA A 93 6.75 -7.73 -1.25
CA ALA A 93 7.67 -6.76 -0.66
C ALA A 93 8.95 -6.56 -1.49
N ARG A 94 9.42 -7.57 -2.23
CA ARG A 94 10.56 -7.43 -3.15
C ARG A 94 10.24 -6.54 -4.34
N HIS A 95 9.03 -6.65 -4.90
CA HIS A 95 8.65 -5.94 -6.13
C HIS A 95 7.93 -4.61 -5.91
N ASN A 96 7.32 -4.41 -4.74
CA ASN A 96 6.54 -3.21 -4.46
C ASN A 96 7.13 -2.43 -3.27
N PRO A 97 7.82 -1.30 -3.52
CA PRO A 97 8.46 -0.54 -2.46
C PRO A 97 7.46 0.10 -1.48
N LEU A 98 6.21 0.35 -1.89
CA LEU A 98 5.17 0.86 -1.01
C LEU A 98 4.69 -0.21 -0.03
N VAL A 99 4.51 -1.45 -0.50
CA VAL A 99 4.17 -2.58 0.38
C VAL A 99 5.32 -2.87 1.33
N ARG A 100 6.57 -2.88 0.83
CA ARG A 100 7.75 -3.05 1.68
C ARG A 100 7.82 -2.00 2.80
N ALA A 101 7.64 -0.73 2.45
CA ALA A 101 7.66 0.37 3.42
C ALA A 101 6.51 0.28 4.43
N ALA A 102 5.31 -0.12 3.97
CA ALA A 102 4.16 -0.33 4.84
C ALA A 102 4.37 -1.48 5.84
N LEU A 103 5.00 -2.59 5.42
CA LEU A 103 5.27 -3.75 6.27
C LEU A 103 6.41 -3.53 7.27
N THR A 104 7.43 -2.76 6.89
CA THR A 104 8.67 -2.59 7.69
C THR A 104 8.71 -1.27 8.45
N GLY A 105 7.86 -0.30 8.11
CA GLY A 105 7.95 1.07 8.60
C GLY A 105 9.07 1.90 7.96
N CYS A 106 9.87 1.31 7.06
CA CYS A 106 11.01 1.98 6.41
C CYS A 106 10.57 2.84 5.22
N TRP A 107 9.99 4.00 5.51
CA TRP A 107 9.65 5.02 4.50
C TRP A 107 10.88 5.87 4.15
N GLY A 108 11.54 5.54 3.04
CA GLY A 108 12.65 6.35 2.51
C GLY A 108 12.18 7.64 1.83
N GLU A 109 13.10 8.58 1.60
CA GLU A 109 12.84 9.90 0.99
C GLU A 109 12.24 9.83 -0.43
N ARG A 110 12.43 8.69 -1.11
CA ARG A 110 11.90 8.47 -2.45
C ARG A 110 10.40 8.16 -2.47
N LEU A 111 9.80 7.79 -1.34
CA LEU A 111 8.44 7.28 -1.30
C LEU A 111 7.43 8.31 -0.75
N PRO A 112 6.17 8.26 -1.21
CA PRO A 112 5.07 8.97 -0.57
C PRO A 112 4.88 8.41 0.83
N ARG A 113 5.37 9.13 1.85
CA ARG A 113 5.12 8.77 3.24
C ARG A 113 3.68 9.13 3.58
N PRO A 114 2.80 8.16 3.91
CA PRO A 114 1.49 8.50 4.44
C PRO A 114 1.69 9.26 5.76
N PRO A 115 0.83 10.25 6.08
CA PRO A 115 0.79 10.79 7.43
C PRO A 115 0.66 9.59 8.37
N ARG A 116 1.52 9.52 9.39
CA ARG A 116 1.45 8.45 10.39
C ARG A 116 -0.02 8.39 10.79
N ALA A 117 -0.69 7.25 10.57
CA ALA A 117 -1.85 6.96 11.37
C ALA A 117 -1.33 7.15 12.79
N SER A 118 -1.82 8.18 13.50
CA SER A 118 -1.56 8.36 14.91
C SER A 118 -1.74 6.96 15.48
N ALA A 119 -0.64 6.37 15.94
CA ALA A 119 -0.67 5.02 16.48
C ALA A 119 -1.89 5.01 17.41
N GLY A 120 -2.86 4.14 17.14
CA GLY A 120 -3.92 3.90 18.12
C GLY A 120 -3.25 3.74 19.48
N PRO A 121 -3.87 4.24 20.57
CA PRO A 121 -3.21 4.38 21.87
C PRO A 121 -2.38 3.14 22.11
N ASN A 122 -1.07 3.34 22.28
CA ASN A 122 -0.11 2.27 22.50
C ASN A 122 -0.77 1.29 23.48
N PRO A 123 -1.10 0.05 23.10
CA PRO A 123 -1.63 -0.89 24.06
C PRO A 123 -0.50 -1.01 25.07
N GLY A 124 -0.70 -0.42 26.24
CA GLY A 124 0.28 -0.41 27.31
C GLY A 124 0.77 -1.84 27.55
N PRO A 125 1.95 -2.01 28.16
CA PRO A 125 2.54 -3.32 28.37
C PRO A 125 1.46 -4.29 28.86
N TYR A 126 1.25 -5.38 28.11
CA TYR A 126 0.27 -6.40 28.44
C TYR A 126 0.58 -6.90 29.85
N VAL A 127 -0.30 -6.57 30.81
CA VAL A 127 -0.22 -7.08 32.18
C VAL A 127 -1.11 -8.32 32.24
N PRO A 128 -0.54 -9.54 32.32
CA PRO A 128 -1.34 -10.74 32.47
C PRO A 128 -2.12 -10.66 33.78
N ALA A 129 -3.43 -10.86 33.70
CA ALA A 129 -4.30 -10.91 34.87
C ALA A 129 -3.83 -12.04 35.79
N GLN A 130 -3.27 -11.68 36.95
CA GLN A 130 -2.96 -12.65 37.99
C GLN A 130 -4.27 -13.26 38.48
N ARG A 131 -4.45 -14.55 38.18
CA ARG A 131 -5.56 -15.37 38.66
C ARG A 131 -5.42 -15.46 40.18
N ARG A 132 -6.28 -14.76 40.93
CA ARG A 132 -6.39 -14.96 42.38
C ARG A 132 -6.92 -16.37 42.62
N ALA A 133 -6.14 -17.14 43.38
CA ALA A 133 -6.53 -18.42 43.96
C ALA A 133 -7.49 -18.20 45.13
#